data_AF-A0A7V5FUB2-F1
#
_entry.id   AF-A0A7V5FUB2-F1
#
_cell.length_a   1.000
_cell.length_b   1.000
_cell.length_c   1.000
_cell.angle_alpha   90.00
_cell.angle_beta   90.00
_cell.angle_gamma   90.00
#
_symmetry.space_group_name_H-M   'P 1'
#
loop_
_entity.id
_entity.type
_entity.pdbx_description
1 polymer ?
#
loop_
_entity_poly.entity_id
_entity_poly.type
_entity_poly.pdbx_seq_one_letter_code
_entity_poly.pdbx_strand_id
1 'polypeptide(L)'
;MKKLPYLPSHQSGFTLIEVVVAMSILAIGIMGTSTLLYRVTRNNTMGNLTTQANLLAESKMEELKHTATVSTLTNGNDVVDALGSTGGAGNSTRTWTITNPMGGNISRFITVAVTAQSGMGQRTITVNSLTQGSGI
;
A
#
# COMPACT_ATOMS: atom_id res chain seq x y z
N MET A 1 62.31 -5.79 40.92
CA MET A 1 61.03 -5.73 40.16
C MET A 1 59.90 -6.15 41.09
N LYS A 2 59.03 -5.22 41.50
CA LYS A 2 57.95 -5.45 42.46
C LYS A 2 56.73 -5.95 41.68
N LYS A 3 56.30 -7.20 41.87
CA LYS A 3 55.10 -7.74 41.22
C LYS A 3 53.85 -7.10 41.86
N LEU A 4 52.97 -6.54 41.03
CA LEU A 4 51.70 -5.95 41.47
C LEU A 4 50.72 -7.08 41.87
N PRO A 5 49.93 -6.90 42.94
CA PRO A 5 48.99 -7.90 43.41
C PRO A 5 47.82 -8.06 42.42
N TYR A 6 47.49 -9.31 42.10
CA TYR A 6 46.34 -9.66 41.27
C TYR A 6 45.07 -9.36 42.06
N LEU A 7 44.24 -8.41 41.59
CA LEU A 7 42.92 -8.20 42.17
C LEU A 7 42.03 -9.39 41.78
N PRO A 8 41.35 -10.05 42.72
CA PRO A 8 40.49 -11.18 42.43
C PRO A 8 39.33 -10.73 41.53
N SER A 9 39.20 -11.35 40.36
CA SER A 9 38.05 -11.17 39.48
C SER A 9 36.84 -11.91 40.06
N HIS A 10 35.84 -11.17 40.53
CA HIS A 10 34.57 -11.74 40.97
C HIS A 10 33.77 -12.22 39.77
N GLN A 11 33.86 -13.50 39.44
CA GLN A 11 32.91 -14.16 38.52
C GLN A 11 31.63 -14.49 39.27
N SER A 12 30.65 -13.60 39.23
CA SER A 12 29.28 -13.88 39.64
C SER A 12 28.57 -14.68 38.53
N GLY A 13 28.21 -15.93 38.82
CA GLY A 13 27.32 -16.73 37.96
C GLY A 13 25.86 -16.35 38.15
N PHE A 14 25.01 -16.73 37.20
CA PHE A 14 23.56 -16.53 37.30
C PHE A 14 22.92 -17.57 38.21
N THR A 15 21.96 -17.13 39.02
CA THR A 15 21.15 -18.07 39.82
C THR A 15 20.05 -18.69 38.95
N LEU A 16 19.60 -19.90 39.29
CA LEU A 16 18.53 -20.57 38.56
C LEU A 16 17.22 -19.76 38.60
N ILE A 17 16.92 -19.12 39.74
CA ILE A 17 15.73 -18.28 39.88
C ILE A 17 15.79 -17.04 38.98
N GLU A 18 16.98 -16.44 38.81
CA GLU A 18 17.18 -15.28 37.94
C GLU A 18 16.94 -15.61 36.47
N VAL A 19 17.38 -16.80 36.02
CA VAL A 19 17.10 -17.28 34.67
C VAL A 19 15.60 -17.51 34.47
N VAL A 20 14.91 -18.11 35.44
CA VAL A 20 13.45 -18.35 35.36
C VAL A 20 12.68 -17.03 35.30
N VAL A 21 13.07 -16.03 36.10
CA VAL A 21 12.45 -14.69 36.07
C VAL A 21 12.75 -13.99 34.74
N ALA A 22 13.99 -14.03 34.25
CA ALA A 22 14.37 -13.43 32.97
C ALA A 22 13.61 -14.05 31.78
N MET A 23 13.49 -15.38 31.75
CA MET A 23 12.70 -16.10 30.73
C MET A 23 11.21 -15.75 30.81
N SER A 24 10.68 -15.57 32.01
CA SER A 24 9.28 -15.17 32.22
C SER A 24 9.01 -13.78 31.65
N ILE A 25 9.89 -12.81 31.94
CA ILE A 25 9.81 -11.44 31.41
C ILE A 25 9.97 -11.46 29.88
N LEU A 26 10.92 -12.23 29.35
CA LEU A 26 11.13 -12.39 27.91
C LEU A 26 9.89 -12.92 27.21
N ALA A 27 9.25 -13.95 27.76
CA ALA A 27 8.04 -14.54 27.20
C ALA A 27 6.91 -13.50 27.11
N ILE A 28 6.70 -12.70 28.16
CA ILE A 28 5.72 -11.60 28.16
C ILE A 28 6.08 -10.55 27.10
N GLY A 29 7.37 -10.20 26.98
CA GLY A 29 7.86 -9.27 25.98
C GLY A 29 7.56 -9.71 24.55
N ILE A 30 7.81 -10.98 24.21
CA ILE A 30 7.56 -11.52 22.87
C ILE A 30 6.07 -11.60 22.54
N MET A 31 5.21 -11.90 23.52
CA MET A 31 3.76 -11.85 23.33
C MET A 31 3.28 -10.44 22.96
N GLY A 32 3.85 -9.41 23.59
CA GLY A 32 3.57 -8.02 23.24
C GLY A 32 3.95 -7.68 21.79
N THR A 33 5.15 -8.09 21.34
CA THR A 33 5.66 -7.77 20.00
C THR A 33 4.93 -8.50 18.88
N SER A 34 4.33 -9.67 19.14
CA SER A 34 3.55 -10.41 18.13
C SER A 34 2.42 -9.56 17.52
N THR A 35 1.69 -8.82 18.35
CA THR A 35 0.61 -7.93 17.87
C THR A 35 1.14 -6.78 17.03
N LEU A 36 2.33 -6.26 17.36
CA LEU A 36 3.00 -5.22 16.59
C LEU A 36 3.43 -5.75 15.23
N LEU A 37 4.04 -6.93 15.16
CA LEU A 37 4.46 -7.56 13.91
C LEU A 37 3.26 -7.76 12.96
N TYR A 38 2.13 -8.22 13.48
CA TYR A 38 0.90 -8.35 12.69
C TYR A 38 0.46 -6.99 12.11
N ARG A 39 0.46 -5.94 12.94
CA ARG A 39 0.08 -4.58 12.52
C ARG A 39 1.04 -3.99 11.49
N VAL A 40 2.35 -4.22 11.64
CA VAL A 40 3.37 -3.74 10.71
C VAL A 40 3.19 -4.41 9.36
N THR A 41 3.06 -5.73 9.31
CA THR A 41 2.83 -6.46 8.06
C THR A 41 1.56 -5.99 7.36
N ARG A 42 0.46 -5.87 8.12
CA ARG A 42 -0.79 -5.36 7.56
C ARG A 42 -0.66 -3.95 7.02
N ASN A 43 0.02 -3.05 7.73
CA ASN A 43 0.25 -1.69 7.25
C ASN A 43 1.10 -1.65 5.99
N ASN A 44 2.16 -2.46 5.91
CA ASN A 44 3.00 -2.54 4.71
C ASN A 44 2.20 -3.02 3.50
N THR A 45 1.37 -4.06 3.67
CA THR A 45 0.50 -4.53 2.60
C THR A 45 -0.51 -3.47 2.18
N MET A 46 -1.17 -2.80 3.13
CA MET A 46 -2.13 -1.74 2.81
C MET A 46 -1.47 -0.53 2.12
N GLY A 47 -0.24 -0.18 2.53
CA GLY A 47 0.54 0.87 1.90
C GLY A 47 0.87 0.53 0.45
N ASN A 48 1.37 -0.68 0.20
CA ASN A 48 1.66 -1.16 -1.15
C ASN A 48 0.41 -1.18 -2.05
N LEU A 49 -0.73 -1.66 -1.54
CA LEU A 49 -2.01 -1.61 -2.27
C LEU A 49 -2.43 -0.18 -2.63
N THR A 50 -2.21 0.77 -1.72
CA THR A 50 -2.55 2.18 -1.95
C THR A 50 -1.68 2.76 -3.05
N THR A 51 -0.37 2.53 -3.00
CA THR A 51 0.56 2.96 -4.04
C THR A 51 0.21 2.34 -5.39
N GLN A 52 -0.04 1.04 -5.44
CA GLN A 52 -0.43 0.34 -6.65
C GLN A 52 -1.76 0.87 -7.21
N ALA A 53 -2.79 1.03 -6.38
CA ALA A 53 -4.06 1.58 -6.82
C ALA A 53 -3.91 2.99 -7.39
N ASN A 54 -3.03 3.81 -6.81
CA ASN A 54 -2.75 5.15 -7.31
C ASN A 54 -2.04 5.11 -8.67
N LEU A 55 -1.00 4.27 -8.83
CA LEU A 55 -0.31 4.10 -10.12
C LEU A 55 -1.26 3.60 -11.21
N LEU A 56 -2.16 2.67 -10.89
CA LEU A 56 -3.18 2.18 -11.82
C LEU A 56 -4.21 3.26 -12.18
N ALA A 57 -4.61 4.10 -11.21
CA ALA A 57 -5.52 5.20 -11.42
C ALA A 57 -4.90 6.28 -12.31
N GLU A 58 -3.65 6.67 -12.02
CA GLU A 58 -2.87 7.64 -12.80
C GLU A 58 -2.60 7.11 -14.22
N SER A 59 -2.20 5.86 -14.37
CA SER A 59 -1.99 5.24 -15.69
C SER A 59 -3.26 5.25 -16.52
N LYS A 60 -4.41 4.89 -15.93
CA LYS A 60 -5.69 4.94 -16.64
C LYS A 60 -6.13 6.37 -16.92
N MET A 61 -5.85 7.31 -16.02
CA MET A 61 -6.10 8.73 -16.24
C MET A 61 -5.31 9.24 -17.45
N GLU A 62 -4.03 8.91 -17.57
CA GLU A 62 -3.22 9.32 -18.71
C GLU A 62 -3.67 8.66 -20.02
N GLU A 63 -4.07 7.39 -20.00
CA GLU A 63 -4.68 6.73 -21.16
C GLU A 63 -5.94 7.47 -21.65
N LEU A 64 -6.81 7.84 -20.71
CA LEU A 64 -8.04 8.59 -21.02
C LEU A 64 -7.75 10.03 -21.47
N LYS A 65 -6.69 10.66 -20.95
CA LYS A 65 -6.25 12.00 -21.38
C LYS A 65 -5.60 12.00 -22.75
N HIS A 66 -4.84 10.96 -23.11
CA HIS A 66 -4.18 10.82 -24.40
C HIS A 66 -5.15 10.39 -25.52
N THR A 67 -6.34 9.92 -25.18
CA THR A 67 -7.37 9.59 -26.17
C THR A 67 -7.99 10.88 -26.73
N ALA A 68 -7.45 11.32 -27.87
CA ALA A 68 -7.77 12.59 -28.54
C ALA A 68 -9.25 12.73 -28.96
N THR A 69 -9.94 11.62 -29.24
CA THR A 69 -11.32 11.68 -29.73
C THR A 69 -12.31 11.57 -28.57
N VAL A 70 -13.13 12.62 -28.38
CA VAL A 70 -14.14 12.67 -27.30
C VAL A 70 -15.23 11.62 -27.48
N SER A 71 -15.58 11.27 -28.72
CA SER A 71 -16.68 10.37 -29.04
C SER A 71 -16.39 8.89 -28.85
N THR A 72 -15.13 8.48 -28.68
CA THR A 72 -14.75 7.08 -28.42
C THR A 72 -14.67 6.77 -26.93
N LEU A 73 -14.64 7.81 -26.10
CA LEU A 73 -14.51 7.66 -24.66
C LEU A 73 -15.87 7.47 -24.01
N THR A 74 -16.04 6.28 -23.44
CA THR A 74 -17.24 5.86 -22.72
C THR A 74 -16.89 5.50 -21.28
N ASN A 75 -17.87 5.62 -20.40
CA ASN A 75 -17.77 5.12 -19.04
C ASN A 75 -17.54 3.62 -19.08
N GLY A 76 -16.73 3.12 -18.15
CA GLY A 76 -16.39 1.72 -18.14
C GLY A 76 -15.79 1.27 -16.83
N ASN A 77 -15.61 -0.04 -16.75
CA ASN A 77 -14.85 -0.69 -15.71
C ASN A 77 -14.01 -1.81 -16.31
N ASP A 78 -12.95 -2.17 -15.60
CA ASP A 78 -12.19 -3.38 -15.87
C ASP A 78 -11.62 -3.95 -14.57
N VAL A 79 -11.21 -5.21 -14.65
CA VAL A 79 -10.48 -5.89 -13.58
C VAL A 79 -9.07 -6.13 -14.08
N VAL A 80 -8.10 -5.63 -13.33
CA VAL A 80 -6.68 -5.71 -13.65
C VAL A 80 -5.88 -6.36 -12.55
N ASP A 81 -4.74 -6.91 -12.95
CA ASP A 81 -3.72 -7.39 -12.04
C ASP A 81 -2.88 -6.23 -11.46
N ALA A 82 -1.86 -6.61 -10.70
CA ALA A 82 -0.90 -5.72 -10.08
C ALA A 82 -0.11 -4.83 -11.07
N LEU A 83 -0.04 -5.22 -12.34
CA LEU A 83 0.73 -4.59 -13.41
C LEU A 83 -0.17 -3.83 -14.40
N GLY A 84 -1.49 -3.84 -14.20
CA GLY A 84 -2.45 -3.18 -15.07
C GLY A 84 -2.87 -4.01 -16.29
N SER A 85 -2.55 -5.30 -16.33
CA SER A 85 -2.96 -6.20 -17.40
C SER A 85 -4.40 -6.66 -17.22
N THR A 86 -5.15 -6.72 -18.33
CA THR A 86 -6.52 -7.23 -18.38
C THR A 86 -6.48 -8.69 -18.85
N GLY A 87 -7.28 -9.57 -18.22
CA GLY A 87 -7.41 -10.98 -18.62
C GLY A 87 -6.71 -12.02 -17.73
N GLY A 88 -6.11 -11.60 -16.61
CA GLY A 88 -5.62 -12.49 -15.54
C GLY A 88 -6.59 -12.58 -14.36
N ALA A 89 -6.20 -13.33 -13.32
CA ALA A 89 -6.84 -13.27 -11.99
C ALA A 89 -6.55 -11.91 -11.35
N GLY A 90 -7.22 -10.86 -11.84
CA GLY A 90 -7.02 -9.50 -11.36
C GLY A 90 -7.66 -9.29 -9.99
N ASN A 91 -6.97 -8.52 -9.14
CA ASN A 91 -7.38 -8.22 -7.77
C ASN A 91 -7.79 -6.75 -7.60
N SER A 92 -7.73 -5.97 -8.67
CA SER A 92 -8.02 -4.54 -8.67
C SER A 92 -9.10 -4.23 -9.69
N THR A 93 -10.22 -3.67 -9.24
CA THR A 93 -11.29 -3.19 -10.12
C THR A 93 -11.09 -1.70 -10.35
N ARG A 94 -10.96 -1.28 -11.61
CA ARG A 94 -10.93 0.14 -11.98
C ARG A 94 -12.28 0.51 -12.58
N THR A 95 -12.70 1.74 -12.36
CA THR A 95 -13.94 2.30 -12.89
C THR A 95 -13.67 3.74 -13.26
N TRP A 96 -14.08 4.15 -14.45
CA TRP A 96 -13.92 5.53 -14.88
C TRP A 96 -15.23 6.09 -15.38
N THR A 97 -15.49 7.32 -15.00
CA THR A 97 -16.63 8.10 -15.43
C THR A 97 -16.14 9.39 -16.07
N ILE A 98 -16.74 9.70 -17.21
CA ILE A 98 -16.38 10.82 -18.06
C ILE A 98 -17.65 11.62 -18.20
N THR A 99 -17.60 12.85 -17.71
CA THR A 99 -18.70 13.80 -17.76
C THR A 99 -18.23 15.05 -18.48
N ASN A 100 -19.18 15.75 -19.10
CA ASN A 100 -18.87 16.97 -19.83
C ASN A 100 -19.62 18.14 -19.17
N PRO A 101 -19.00 18.81 -18.20
CA PRO A 101 -19.71 19.76 -17.35
C PRO A 101 -20.15 21.03 -18.08
N MET A 102 -19.53 21.39 -19.22
CA MET A 102 -19.83 22.63 -19.95
C MET A 102 -20.52 22.43 -21.31
N GLY A 103 -20.80 21.18 -21.71
CA GLY A 103 -21.39 20.86 -23.02
C GLY A 103 -20.41 21.04 -24.20
N GLY A 104 -20.69 20.39 -25.34
CA GLY A 104 -19.82 20.42 -26.54
C GLY A 104 -18.43 19.77 -26.37
N ASN A 105 -17.51 19.88 -27.34
CA ASN A 105 -16.14 19.33 -27.21
C ASN A 105 -15.18 20.32 -26.52
N ILE A 106 -15.64 21.01 -25.47
CA ILE A 106 -14.93 22.16 -24.89
C ILE A 106 -14.24 21.81 -23.56
N SER A 107 -14.81 20.88 -22.80
CA SER A 107 -14.28 20.45 -21.50
C SER A 107 -14.58 18.98 -21.25
N ARG A 108 -13.83 18.34 -20.36
CA ARG A 108 -14.04 16.94 -19.97
C ARG A 108 -13.66 16.79 -18.52
N PHE A 109 -14.54 16.23 -17.71
CA PHE A 109 -14.27 15.90 -16.33
C PHE A 109 -14.21 14.38 -16.19
N ILE A 110 -13.00 13.86 -15.95
CA ILE A 110 -12.69 12.44 -15.86
C ILE A 110 -12.50 12.11 -14.39
N THR A 111 -13.23 11.11 -13.90
CA THR A 111 -13.07 10.55 -12.57
C THR A 111 -12.69 9.08 -12.73
N VAL A 112 -11.54 8.70 -12.20
CA VAL A 112 -11.06 7.31 -12.18
C VAL A 112 -11.04 6.85 -10.74
N ALA A 113 -11.80 5.81 -10.42
CA ALA A 113 -11.80 5.13 -9.14
C ALA A 113 -11.17 3.74 -9.30
N VAL A 114 -10.21 3.41 -8.44
CA VAL A 114 -9.57 2.10 -8.41
C VAL A 114 -9.77 1.49 -7.04
N THR A 115 -10.31 0.27 -7.03
CA THR A 115 -10.55 -0.53 -5.84
C THR A 115 -9.61 -1.73 -5.89
N ALA A 116 -8.56 -1.69 -5.08
CA ALA A 116 -7.59 -2.78 -4.93
C ALA A 116 -7.97 -3.67 -3.74
N GLN A 117 -7.90 -4.99 -3.94
CA GLN A 117 -8.22 -5.99 -2.92
C GLN A 117 -7.01 -6.86 -2.59
N SER A 118 -6.88 -7.22 -1.32
CA SER A 118 -5.92 -8.22 -0.84
C SER A 118 -6.58 -9.12 0.20
N GLY A 119 -5.94 -10.24 0.53
CA GLY A 119 -6.37 -11.10 1.64
C GLY A 119 -6.42 -10.41 3.01
N MET A 120 -5.86 -9.20 3.15
CA MET A 120 -5.84 -8.43 4.40
C MET A 120 -6.81 -7.22 4.43
N GLY A 121 -7.52 -6.97 3.31
CA GLY A 121 -8.48 -5.88 3.17
C GLY A 121 -8.52 -5.24 1.79
N GLN A 122 -9.41 -4.26 1.63
CA GLN A 122 -9.67 -3.52 0.41
C GLN A 122 -9.39 -2.03 0.60
N ARG A 123 -8.91 -1.36 -0.47
CA ARG A 123 -8.70 0.08 -0.52
C ARG A 123 -9.24 0.64 -1.83
N THR A 124 -9.91 1.78 -1.77
CA THR A 124 -10.40 2.50 -2.94
C THR A 124 -9.77 3.88 -3.00
N ILE A 125 -9.21 4.22 -4.16
CA ILE A 125 -8.58 5.51 -4.46
C ILE A 125 -9.30 6.12 -5.66
N THR A 126 -9.59 7.41 -5.58
CA THR A 126 -10.27 8.15 -6.65
C THR A 126 -9.40 9.32 -7.07
N VAL A 127 -9.17 9.44 -8.37
CA VAL A 127 -8.43 10.52 -9.01
C VAL A 127 -9.36 11.24 -9.98
N ASN A 128 -9.36 12.56 -9.91
CA ASN A 128 -10.22 13.42 -10.73
C ASN A 128 -9.34 14.36 -11.57
N SER A 129 -9.74 14.58 -12.82
CA SER A 129 -9.06 15.52 -13.72
C SER A 129 -10.08 16.27 -14.57
N LEU A 130 -9.82 17.55 -14.81
CA LEU A 130 -10.51 18.38 -15.79
C LEU A 130 -9.56 18.66 -16.95
N THR A 131 -9.97 18.34 -18.17
CA THR A 131 -9.20 18.63 -19.38
C THR A 131 -10.03 19.44 -20.38
N GLN A 132 -9.35 20.23 -21.21
CA GLN A 132 -9.96 20.90 -22.35
C GLN A 132 -10.42 19.86 -23.38
N GLY A 133 -11.55 20.09 -24.04
CA GLY A 133 -12.25 19.10 -24.86
C GLY A 133 -11.56 18.72 -26.17
N SER A 134 -10.32 19.14 -26.37
CA SER A 134 -9.47 18.81 -27.51
C SER A 134 -8.39 17.77 -27.21
N GLY A 135 -8.27 17.28 -25.96
CA GLY A 135 -7.01 16.73 -25.50
C GLY A 135 -5.95 17.84 -25.38
N ILE A 136 -4.74 17.51 -24.97
CA ILE A 136 -3.60 18.37 -25.33
C ILE A 136 -3.47 18.42 -26.84
#